data_AF-A0AAE2SAA9-F1
#
_entry.id   AF-A0AAE2SAA9-F1
#
_cell.length_a   1.000
_cell.length_b   1.000
_cell.length_c   1.000
_cell.angle_alpha   90.00
_cell.angle_beta   90.00
_cell.angle_gamma   90.00
#
_symmetry.space_group_name_H-M   'P 1'
#
loop_
_entity.id
_entity.type
_entity.pdbx_description
1 polymer ?
#
loop_
_entity_poly.entity_id
_entity_poly.type
_entity_poly.pdbx_seq_one_letter_code
_entity_poly.pdbx_strand_id
1 'polypeptide(L)'
;MKRHRLWPLLLPIVALAIITAFLGITHWLSGGGAQCTVLKYTGFYCPGCGGTRCAKSLANGNIGAAFDHNVLLAAAAFLFIAVCLYLIVRISVLGKKAPSFSNIHPIWLWAGVAIIAIFTILRNLPATPFSHLAP
;
A
#
# COMPACT_ATOMS: atom_id res chain seq x y z
N MET A 1 24.08 -27.55 -0.16
CA MET A 1 23.68 -26.14 -0.21
C MET A 1 22.37 -26.00 -0.98
N LYS A 2 21.22 -25.76 -0.30
CA LYS A 2 19.93 -25.55 -0.98
C LYS A 2 19.96 -24.15 -1.61
N ARG A 3 20.13 -24.09 -2.94
CA ARG A 3 20.11 -22.84 -3.71
C ARG A 3 18.67 -22.31 -3.67
N HIS A 4 18.35 -21.48 -2.68
CA HIS A 4 17.08 -20.76 -2.61
C HIS A 4 16.98 -19.95 -3.91
N ARG A 5 16.18 -20.41 -4.87
CA ARG A 5 15.89 -19.68 -6.11
C ARG A 5 15.16 -18.42 -5.70
N LEU A 6 15.87 -17.30 -5.57
CA LEU A 6 15.32 -15.97 -5.30
C LEU A 6 14.65 -15.36 -6.55
N TRP A 7 14.75 -16.03 -7.70
CA TRP A 7 14.08 -15.70 -8.97
C TRP A 7 12.59 -15.33 -8.83
N PRO A 8 11.76 -16.02 -8.02
CA PRO A 8 10.36 -15.64 -7.85
C PRO A 8 10.20 -14.28 -7.18
N LEU A 9 11.19 -13.80 -6.40
CA LEU A 9 11.15 -12.48 -5.77
C LEU A 9 11.59 -11.36 -6.74
N LEU A 10 12.34 -11.69 -7.79
CA LEU A 10 12.76 -10.70 -8.80
C LEU A 10 11.58 -10.18 -9.61
N LEU A 11 10.66 -11.05 -10.00
CA LEU A 11 9.46 -10.68 -10.78
C LEU A 11 8.59 -9.61 -10.08
N PRO A 12 8.16 -9.75 -8.81
CA PRO A 12 7.38 -8.74 -8.12
C PRO A 12 8.18 -7.48 -7.81
N ILE A 13 9.50 -7.58 -7.57
CA ILE A 13 10.36 -6.40 -7.37
C ILE A 13 10.48 -5.58 -8.66
N VAL A 14 10.70 -6.24 -9.79
CA VAL A 14 10.77 -5.59 -11.11
C VAL A 14 9.43 -4.99 -11.50
N ALA A 15 8.32 -5.73 -11.30
CA ALA A 15 6.97 -5.20 -11.53
C ALA A 15 6.68 -3.97 -10.65
N LEU A 16 7.02 -4.04 -9.36
CA LEU A 16 6.86 -2.93 -8.42
C LEU A 16 7.70 -1.72 -8.84
N ALA A 17 8.96 -1.94 -9.26
CA ALA A 17 9.86 -0.88 -9.72
C ALA A 17 9.39 -0.22 -11.03
N ILE A 18 8.86 -1.00 -11.98
CA ILE A 18 8.27 -0.48 -13.22
C ILE A 18 7.02 0.35 -12.90
N ILE A 19 6.17 -0.13 -11.99
CA ILE A 19 4.97 0.59 -11.56
C ILE A 19 5.35 1.89 -10.87
N THR A 20 6.29 1.90 -9.91
CA THR A 20 6.73 3.13 -9.24
C THR A 20 7.44 4.09 -10.18
N ALA A 21 8.27 3.60 -11.09
CA ALA A 21 8.90 4.43 -12.11
C ALA A 21 7.86 5.07 -13.04
N PHE A 22 6.90 4.30 -13.53
CA PHE A 22 5.80 4.80 -14.37
C PHE A 22 4.95 5.85 -13.65
N LEU A 23 4.61 5.61 -12.37
CA LEU A 23 3.86 6.56 -11.55
C LEU A 23 4.66 7.82 -11.20
N GLY A 24 5.96 7.69 -10.94
CA GLY A 24 6.86 8.82 -10.66
C GLY A 24 7.09 9.70 -11.90
N ILE A 25 7.31 9.08 -13.06
CA ILE A 25 7.46 9.77 -14.35
C ILE A 25 6.17 10.50 -14.69
N THR A 26 5.02 9.85 -14.58
CA THR A 26 3.72 10.49 -14.88
C THR A 26 3.36 11.61 -13.92
N HIS A 27 3.76 11.53 -12.64
CA HIS A 27 3.63 12.63 -11.67
C HIS A 27 4.55 13.81 -11.99
N TRP A 28 5.79 13.54 -12.40
CA TRP A 28 6.76 14.56 -12.79
C TRP A 28 6.33 15.31 -14.05
N LEU A 29 5.84 14.58 -15.07
CA LEU A 29 5.33 15.14 -16.31
C LEU A 29 4.05 16.00 -16.13
N SER A 30 3.28 15.78 -15.07
CA SER A 30 2.06 16.56 -14.76
C SER A 30 2.31 17.84 -13.95
N GLY A 31 3.56 18.25 -13.75
CA GLY A 31 3.90 19.52 -13.11
C GLY A 31 3.57 19.60 -11.60
N GLY A 32 3.48 18.45 -10.92
CA GLY A 32 3.23 18.39 -9.47
C GLY A 32 1.81 18.80 -9.03
N GLY A 33 0.90 19.05 -9.97
CA GLY A 33 -0.51 19.30 -9.68
C GLY A 33 -1.21 18.03 -9.19
N ALA A 34 -2.03 18.15 -8.14
CA ALA A 34 -2.74 17.06 -7.46
C ALA A 34 -3.83 16.33 -8.31
N GLN A 35 -3.76 16.39 -9.64
CA GLN A 35 -4.65 15.66 -10.54
C GLN A 35 -4.03 14.28 -10.84
N CYS A 36 -4.80 13.21 -10.63
CA CYS A 36 -4.35 11.85 -10.93
C CYS A 36 -4.23 11.67 -12.44
N THR A 37 -3.00 11.75 -12.97
CA THR A 37 -2.69 11.59 -14.41
C THR A 37 -3.17 10.25 -14.95
N VAL A 38 -3.06 9.18 -14.15
CA VAL A 38 -3.57 7.85 -14.52
C VAL A 38 -5.08 7.91 -14.73
N LEU A 39 -5.85 8.47 -13.79
CA LEU A 39 -7.30 8.63 -13.96
C LEU A 39 -7.62 9.48 -15.19
N LYS A 40 -6.88 10.57 -15.42
CA LYS A 40 -7.10 11.49 -16.54
C LYS A 40 -6.94 10.80 -17.91
N TYR A 41 -5.96 9.92 -18.07
CA TYR A 41 -5.64 9.31 -19.36
C TYR A 41 -6.20 7.90 -19.55
N THR A 42 -6.42 7.15 -18.47
CA THR A 42 -6.89 5.75 -18.55
C THR A 42 -8.29 5.53 -18.00
N GLY A 43 -8.84 6.50 -17.26
CA GLY A 43 -10.10 6.35 -16.54
C GLY A 43 -9.99 5.43 -15.30
N PHE A 44 -8.80 4.92 -14.98
CA PHE A 44 -8.59 4.03 -13.83
C PHE A 44 -8.00 4.75 -12.61
N TYR A 45 -8.51 4.40 -11.43
CA TYR A 45 -7.99 4.85 -10.15
C TYR A 45 -6.77 4.02 -9.74
N CYS A 46 -5.61 4.68 -9.66
CA CYS A 46 -4.37 4.08 -9.17
C CYS A 46 -4.28 4.15 -7.63
N PRO A 47 -3.82 3.08 -6.95
CA PRO A 47 -3.60 3.10 -5.50
C PRO A 47 -2.55 4.12 -5.06
N GLY A 48 -1.62 4.52 -5.95
CA GLY A 48 -0.55 5.48 -5.66
C GLY A 48 -1.06 6.89 -5.36
N CYS A 49 -1.83 7.51 -6.28
CA CYS A 49 -2.32 8.88 -6.11
C CYS A 49 -3.39 9.00 -4.99
N GLY A 50 -4.20 7.96 -4.78
CA GLY A 50 -5.07 7.89 -3.60
C GLY A 50 -4.26 7.73 -2.31
N GLY A 51 -3.15 7.00 -2.37
CA GLY A 51 -2.23 6.81 -1.25
C GLY A 51 -1.53 8.10 -0.81
N THR A 52 -1.09 8.95 -1.74
CA THR A 52 -0.49 10.25 -1.39
C THR A 52 -1.49 11.21 -0.74
N ARG A 53 -2.74 11.25 -1.22
CA ARG A 53 -3.82 12.01 -0.56
C ARG A 53 -4.17 11.43 0.81
N CYS A 54 -4.27 10.11 0.94
CA CYS A 54 -4.48 9.44 2.22
C CYS A 54 -3.38 9.79 3.23
N ALA A 55 -2.10 9.72 2.82
CA ALA A 55 -0.98 10.08 3.68
C ALA A 55 -1.03 11.55 4.11
N LYS A 56 -1.39 12.46 3.20
CA LYS A 56 -1.57 13.89 3.52
C LYS A 56 -2.72 14.10 4.50
N SER A 57 -3.85 13.41 4.32
CA SER A 57 -4.99 13.48 5.25
C SER A 57 -4.64 12.94 6.63
N LEU A 58 -3.92 11.80 6.71
CA LEU A 58 -3.40 11.28 7.99
C LEU A 58 -2.45 12.26 8.67
N ALA A 59 -1.53 12.88 7.91
CA ALA A 59 -0.59 13.87 8.45
C ALA A 59 -1.30 15.13 8.99
N ASN A 60 -2.43 15.50 8.39
CA ASN A 60 -3.27 16.61 8.85
C ASN A 60 -4.28 16.20 9.94
N GLY A 61 -4.27 14.95 10.40
CA GLY A 61 -5.21 14.43 11.41
C GLY A 61 -6.63 14.18 10.90
N ASN A 62 -6.88 14.28 9.60
CA ASN A 62 -8.19 14.01 9.01
C ASN A 62 -8.31 12.52 8.65
N ILE A 63 -8.74 11.73 9.64
CA ILE A 63 -8.85 10.28 9.53
C ILE A 63 -9.96 9.88 8.54
N GLY A 64 -11.12 10.56 8.57
CA GLY A 64 -12.23 10.28 7.66
C GLY A 64 -11.82 10.42 6.19
N ALA A 65 -11.23 11.57 5.84
CA ALA A 65 -10.74 11.80 4.49
C ALA A 65 -9.61 10.83 4.09
N ALA A 66 -8.84 10.31 5.04
CA ALA A 66 -7.82 9.30 4.74
C ALA A 66 -8.45 7.97 4.26
N PHE A 67 -9.51 7.51 4.94
CA PHE A 67 -10.25 6.32 4.52
C PHE A 67 -10.93 6.52 3.16
N ASP A 68 -11.54 7.70 2.94
CA ASP A 68 -12.16 8.03 1.65
C ASP A 68 -11.13 8.02 0.50
N HIS A 69 -9.91 8.49 0.77
CA HIS A 69 -8.86 8.50 -0.24
C HIS A 69 -8.22 7.14 -0.51
N ASN A 70 -8.00 6.31 0.51
CA ASN A 70 -7.46 4.96 0.36
C ASN A 70 -7.68 4.11 1.62
N VAL A 71 -8.81 3.41 1.69
CA VAL A 71 -9.15 2.50 2.81
C VAL A 71 -8.04 1.50 3.11
N LEU A 72 -7.45 0.88 2.08
CA LEU A 72 -6.39 -0.12 2.26
C LEU A 72 -5.15 0.48 2.94
N LEU A 73 -4.71 1.65 2.46
CA LEU A 73 -3.54 2.31 3.02
C LEU A 73 -3.81 2.86 4.42
N ALA A 74 -4.99 3.45 4.64
CA ALA A 74 -5.40 3.93 5.97
C ALA A 74 -5.40 2.77 6.98
N ALA A 75 -6.06 1.65 6.65
CA ALA A 75 -6.09 0.47 7.51
C ALA A 75 -4.69 -0.11 7.77
N ALA A 76 -3.84 -0.20 6.75
CA ALA A 76 -2.47 -0.66 6.90
C ALA A 76 -1.65 0.25 7.82
N ALA A 77 -1.82 1.58 7.72
CA ALA A 77 -1.15 2.54 8.60
C ALA A 77 -1.59 2.38 10.06
N PHE A 78 -2.89 2.23 10.33
CA PHE A 78 -3.39 2.00 11.69
C PHE A 78 -2.91 0.67 12.27
N LEU A 79 -2.93 -0.39 11.47
CA LEU A 79 -2.40 -1.69 11.90
C LEU A 79 -0.90 -1.60 12.23
N PHE A 80 -0.13 -0.90 11.41
CA PHE A 80 1.29 -0.67 11.67
C PHE A 80 1.52 0.08 12.98
N ILE A 81 0.77 1.16 13.24
CA ILE A 81 0.84 1.90 14.51
C ILE A 81 0.49 0.99 15.69
N ALA A 82 -0.58 0.20 15.59
CA ALA A 82 -0.99 -0.72 16.64
C ALA A 82 0.09 -1.78 16.95
N VAL A 83 0.72 -2.34 15.91
CA VAL A 83 1.83 -3.28 16.06
C VAL A 83 3.03 -2.61 16.74
N CYS A 84 3.39 -1.39 16.32
CA CYS A 84 4.47 -0.63 16.96
C CYS A 84 4.19 -0.36 18.44
N LEU A 85 2.99 0.09 18.79
CA LEU A 85 2.59 0.31 20.19
C LEU A 85 2.63 -0.99 20.99
N TYR A 86 2.10 -2.07 20.45
CA TYR A 86 2.18 -3.39 21.07
C TYR A 86 3.64 -3.81 21.33
N LEU A 87 4.54 -3.63 20.36
CA LEU A 87 5.95 -3.97 20.50
C LEU A 87 6.65 -3.09 21.54
N ILE A 88 6.35 -1.78 21.57
CA ILE A 88 6.87 -0.86 22.60
C ILE A 88 6.42 -1.33 23.99
N VAL A 89 5.13 -1.59 24.20
CA VAL A 89 4.63 -2.09 25.49
C VAL A 89 5.27 -3.44 25.83
N ARG A 90 5.35 -4.36 24.87
CA ARG A 90 5.91 -5.69 25.08
C ARG A 90 7.38 -5.66 25.51
N ILE A 91 8.19 -4.80 24.89
CA ILE A 91 9.62 -4.72 25.14
C ILE A 91 9.91 -3.84 26.36
N SER A 92 9.36 -2.62 26.37
CA SER A 92 9.69 -1.60 27.37
C SER A 92 8.93 -1.76 28.68
N VAL A 93 7.68 -2.24 28.65
CA VAL A 93 6.86 -2.38 29.87
C VAL A 93 6.87 -3.82 30.38
N LEU A 94 6.71 -4.80 29.49
CA LEU A 94 6.64 -6.22 29.88
C LEU A 94 8.01 -6.93 29.89
N GLY A 95 9.09 -6.27 29.45
CA GLY A 95 10.45 -6.84 29.41
C GLY A 95 10.61 -8.05 28.49
N LYS A 96 9.67 -8.29 27.57
CA LYS A 96 9.69 -9.46 26.68
C LYS A 96 10.52 -9.15 25.43
N LYS A 97 11.27 -10.15 24.94
CA LYS A 97 12.06 -10.01 23.70
C LYS A 97 11.17 -9.74 22.49
N ALA A 98 11.69 -8.98 21.53
CA ALA A 98 11.05 -8.77 20.23
C ALA A 98 10.77 -10.11 19.53
N PRO A 99 9.68 -10.25 18.76
CA PRO A 99 9.43 -11.44 17.97
C PRO A 99 10.54 -11.59 16.92
N SER A 100 11.00 -12.82 16.68
CA SER A 100 11.95 -13.08 15.60
C SER A 100 11.23 -13.06 14.25
N PHE A 101 11.75 -12.27 13.31
CA PHE A 101 11.28 -12.21 11.92
C PHE A 101 11.99 -13.21 11.00
N SER A 102 12.83 -14.10 11.55
CA SER A 102 13.68 -15.02 10.79
C SER A 102 12.92 -16.03 9.90
N ASN A 103 11.61 -16.20 10.11
CA ASN A 103 10.76 -17.17 9.41
C ASN A 103 9.65 -16.52 8.57
N ILE A 104 9.81 -15.27 8.12
CA ILE A 104 8.84 -14.69 7.17
C ILE A 104 8.94 -15.48 5.86
N HIS A 105 7.97 -16.37 5.65
CA HIS A 105 7.91 -17.18 4.46
C HIS A 105 7.53 -16.31 3.24
N PRO A 106 8.13 -16.52 2.05
CA PRO A 106 7.85 -15.73 0.84
C PRO A 106 6.37 -15.64 0.46
N ILE A 107 5.56 -16.61 0.90
CA ILE A 107 4.10 -16.63 0.73
C ILE A 107 3.42 -15.34 1.24
N TRP A 108 3.93 -14.75 2.32
CA TRP A 108 3.33 -13.53 2.91
C TRP A 108 3.60 -12.29 2.06
N LEU A 109 4.75 -12.22 1.39
CA LEU A 109 5.03 -11.17 0.41
C LEU A 109 4.07 -11.29 -0.79
N TRP A 110 3.89 -12.51 -1.30
CA TRP A 110 2.95 -12.76 -2.39
C TRP A 110 1.50 -12.50 -2.01
N ALA A 111 1.10 -12.81 -0.77
CA ALA A 111 -0.21 -12.47 -0.25
C ALA A 111 -0.43 -10.94 -0.24
N GLY A 112 0.58 -10.16 0.18
CA GLY A 112 0.52 -8.70 0.12
C GLY A 112 0.37 -8.16 -1.31
N VAL A 113 1.14 -8.69 -2.26
CA VAL A 113 1.02 -8.33 -3.68
C VAL A 113 -0.37 -8.68 -4.22
N ALA A 114 -0.88 -9.87 -3.90
CA ALA A 114 -2.21 -10.31 -4.31
C ALA A 114 -3.32 -9.41 -3.73
N ILE A 115 -3.22 -9.02 -2.46
CA ILE A 115 -4.18 -8.10 -1.81
C ILE A 115 -4.19 -6.75 -2.52
N ILE A 116 -3.02 -6.17 -2.82
CA ILE A 116 -2.92 -4.89 -3.53
C ILE A 116 -3.51 -5.00 -4.94
N ALA A 117 -3.23 -6.09 -5.64
CA ALA A 117 -3.77 -6.34 -6.98
C ALA A 117 -5.30 -6.48 -6.95
N ILE A 118 -5.83 -7.31 -6.05
CA ILE A 118 -7.28 -7.50 -5.86
C ILE A 118 -7.94 -6.16 -5.50
N PHE A 119 -7.40 -5.41 -4.54
CA PHE A 119 -7.93 -4.10 -4.17
C PHE A 119 -7.95 -3.14 -5.36
N THR A 120 -6.90 -3.14 -6.18
CA THR A 120 -6.82 -2.30 -7.38
C THR A 120 -7.90 -2.70 -8.39
N ILE A 121 -8.13 -3.99 -8.60
CA ILE A 121 -9.20 -4.48 -9.50
C ILE A 121 -10.57 -4.08 -8.95
N LEU A 122 -10.84 -4.38 -7.68
CA LEU A 122 -12.13 -4.09 -7.03
C LEU A 122 -12.45 -2.60 -7.07
N ARG A 123 -11.48 -1.72 -6.77
CA ARG A 123 -11.66 -0.26 -6.79
C ARG A 123 -12.04 0.30 -8.17
N ASN A 124 -11.77 -0.43 -9.23
CA ASN A 124 -12.03 -0.02 -10.61
C ASN A 124 -13.28 -0.69 -11.21
N LEU A 125 -14.00 -1.52 -10.46
CA LEU A 125 -15.25 -2.13 -10.91
C LEU A 125 -16.44 -1.17 -10.70
N PRO A 126 -17.28 -0.94 -11.73
CA PRO A 126 -18.46 -0.08 -11.64
C PRO A 126 -19.67 -0.76 -10.97
N ALA A 127 -19.42 -1.65 -10.00
CA ALA A 127 -20.46 -2.39 -9.27
C ALA A 127 -20.50 -1.96 -7.80
N THR A 128 -21.69 -1.78 -7.24
CA THR A 128 -21.88 -1.57 -5.79
C THR A 128 -21.53 -2.86 -5.04
N PRO A 129 -20.79 -2.82 -3.92
CA PRO A 129 -20.34 -1.66 -3.14
C PRO A 129 -18.96 -1.10 -3.56
N PHE A 130 -18.30 -1.68 -4.55
CA PHE A 130 -16.91 -1.34 -4.92
C PHE A 130 -16.73 0.06 -5.51
N SER A 131 -17.81 0.64 -6.03
CA SER A 131 -17.86 2.06 -6.40
C SER A 131 -17.50 3.01 -5.25
N HIS A 132 -17.75 2.62 -3.99
CA HIS A 132 -17.40 3.44 -2.82
C HIS A 132 -15.90 3.41 -2.48
N LEU A 133 -15.15 2.49 -3.08
CA LEU A 133 -13.69 2.46 -2.92
C LEU A 133 -13.03 3.52 -3.81
N ALA A 134 -13.70 3.99 -4.87
CA ALA A 134 -13.24 5.10 -5.67
C ALA A 134 -13.38 6.42 -4.88
N PRO A 135 -12.32 7.28 -4.84
CA PRO A 135 -12.35 8.58 -4.19
C PRO A 135 -13.04 9.65 -5.05
#